data_AF-A0A1H4JN55-F1
#
_entry.id   AF-A0A1H4JN55-F1
#
_cell.length_a   1.000
_cell.length_b   1.000
_cell.length_c   1.000
_cell.angle_alpha   90.00
_cell.angle_beta   90.00
_cell.angle_gamma   90.00
#
_symmetry.space_group_name_H-M   'P 1'
#
loop_
_entity.id
_entity.type
_entity.pdbx_description
1 polymer ?
#
loop_
_entity_poly.entity_id
_entity_poly.type
_entity_poly.pdbx_seq_one_letter_code
_entity_poly.pdbx_strand_id
1 'polypeptide(L)' 'MSPVTHRITVGDLVRVARPTVIEGTDYTDRRGTVMRERFDVRGFTLFVTFPEAGLASDWFHPDELER' A
#
# COMPACT_ATOMS: atom_id res chain seq x y z
N MET A 1 -13.76 -15.49 18.49
CA MET A 1 -12.47 -14.79 18.41
C MET A 1 -12.35 -14.22 17.02
N SER A 2 -12.51 -12.91 16.84
CA SER A 2 -12.22 -12.30 15.54
C SER A 2 -10.71 -12.40 15.31
N PRO A 3 -10.23 -12.88 14.14
CA PRO A 3 -8.82 -12.80 13.84
C PRO A 3 -8.42 -11.33 13.92
N VAL A 4 -7.40 -11.02 14.71
CA VAL A 4 -6.74 -9.72 14.66
C VAL A 4 -5.99 -9.70 13.33
N THR A 5 -6.71 -9.47 12.24
CA THR A 5 -6.10 -9.09 10.96
C THR A 5 -5.30 -7.84 11.29
N HIS A 6 -3.98 -7.96 11.31
CA HIS A 6 -3.11 -6.83 11.61
C HIS A 6 -3.40 -5.77 10.55
N ARG A 7 -4.19 -4.77 10.91
CA ARG A 7 -4.66 -3.74 9.99
C ARG A 7 -3.45 -2.86 9.69
N ILE A 8 -3.04 -2.80 8.43
CA ILE A 8 -2.09 -1.80 7.97
C ILE A 8 -2.74 -0.43 8.17
N THR A 9 -2.03 0.49 8.83
CA THR A 9 -2.50 1.82 9.21
C THR A 9 -1.57 2.92 8.73
N VAL A 10 -2.05 4.17 8.79
CA VAL A 10 -1.22 5.35 8.51
C VAL A 10 0.01 5.39 9.43
N GLY A 11 1.18 5.65 8.83
CA GLY A 11 2.49 5.64 9.48
C GLY A 11 3.25 4.32 9.29
N ASP A 12 2.61 3.27 8.78
CA ASP A 12 3.26 1.99 8.59
C ASP A 12 4.23 2.00 7.42
N LEU A 13 5.39 1.39 7.64
CA LEU A 13 6.26 0.93 6.57
C LEU A 13 5.65 -0.35 5.98
N VAL A 14 5.53 -0.38 4.66
CA VAL A 14 4.95 -1.50 3.92
C VAL A 14 5.78 -1.84 2.71
N ARG A 15 5.67 -3.09 2.25
CA ARG A 15 6.19 -3.60 0.99
C ARG A 15 5.01 -3.98 0.09
N VAL A 16 5.08 -3.63 -1.19
CA VAL A 16 4.14 -4.14 -2.20
C VAL A 16 4.48 -5.60 -2.48
N ALA A 17 3.64 -6.51 -1.98
CA ALA A 17 3.89 -7.94 -1.99
C ALA A 17 3.31 -8.65 -3.22
N ARG A 18 2.35 -8.02 -3.90
CA ARG A 18 1.74 -8.53 -5.13
C ARG A 18 2.31 -7.84 -6.37
N PRO A 19 2.29 -8.51 -7.53
CA PRO A 19 2.61 -7.87 -8.80
C PRO A 19 1.65 -6.71 -9.10
N THR A 20 2.13 -5.48 -8.94
CA THR A 20 1.33 -4.27 -9.15
C THR A 20 2.07 -3.35 -10.12
N VAL A 21 1.45 -3.11 -11.29
CA VAL A 21 1.98 -2.23 -12.34
C VAL A 21 1.05 -1.03 -12.50
N ILE A 22 1.60 0.17 -12.32
CA ILE A 22 0.87 1.43 -12.41
C ILE A 22 1.56 2.28 -13.48
N GLU A 23 0.80 2.69 -14.49
CA GLU A 23 1.30 3.51 -15.62
C GLU A 23 2.59 2.95 -16.26
N GLY A 24 2.73 1.62 -16.32
CA GLY A 24 3.90 0.94 -16.89
C GLY A 24 5.11 0.83 -15.94
N THR A 25 4.97 1.26 -14.69
CA THR A 25 6.00 1.13 -13.65
C THR A 25 5.68 -0.03 -12.72
N ASP A 26 6.66 -0.91 -12.48
CA ASP A 26 6.52 -2.05 -11.58
C ASP A 26 6.84 -1.67 -10.12
N TYR A 27 5.82 -1.82 -9.27
CA TYR A 27 5.88 -1.52 -7.85
C TYR A 27 6.19 -2.75 -6.98
N THR A 28 6.32 -3.93 -7.58
CA THR A 28 6.60 -5.18 -6.84
C THR A 28 7.86 -5.05 -6.00
N ASP A 29 7.80 -5.55 -4.75
CA ASP A 29 8.88 -5.51 -3.76
C ASP A 29 9.32 -4.11 -3.31
N ARG A 30 8.63 -3.05 -3.76
CA ARG A 30 8.96 -1.67 -3.37
C ARG A 30 8.44 -1.39 -1.97
N ARG A 31 9.28 -0.72 -1.19
CA ARG A 31 8.98 -0.29 0.17
C ARG A 31 8.52 1.15 0.17
N GLY A 32 7.46 1.40 0.91
CA GLY A 32 6.89 2.73 1.08
C GLY A 32 6.27 2.93 2.44
N THR A 33 5.75 4.13 2.66
CA THR A 33 5.09 4.51 3.90
C THR A 33 3.64 4.84 3.63
N VAL A 34 2.74 4.29 4.43
CA VAL A 34 1.31 4.63 4.36
C VAL A 34 1.10 6.02 4.93
N MET A 35 0.58 6.94 4.13
CA MET A 35 0.40 8.34 4.52
C MET A 35 -1.07 8.70 4.75
N ARG A 36 -2.00 8.04 4.05
CA ARG A 36 -3.45 8.30 4.16
C ARG A 36 -4.23 7.02 3.96
N GLU A 37 -5.44 7.00 4.50
CA GLU A 37 -6.43 5.97 4.23
C GLU A 37 -7.69 6.59 3.65
N ARG A 38 -8.37 5.85 2.76
CA ARG A 38 -9.65 6.24 2.18
C ARG A 38 -10.56 5.03 2.14
N PHE A 39 -11.85 5.29 2.33
CA PHE A 39 -12.91 4.33 2.04
C PHE A 39 -13.82 4.93 0.97
N ASP A 40 -13.93 4.26 -0.18
CA ASP A 40 -14.77 4.69 -1.30
C ASP A 40 -15.54 3.52 -1.94
N VAL A 41 -16.13 3.74 -3.12
CA VAL A 41 -16.90 2.72 -3.87
C VAL A 41 -16.07 1.46 -4.22
N ARG A 42 -14.73 1.58 -4.25
CA ARG A 42 -13.77 0.47 -4.45
C ARG A 42 -13.36 -0.21 -3.14
N GLY A 43 -13.88 0.25 -2.01
CA GLY A 43 -13.57 -0.27 -0.68
C GLY A 43 -12.47 0.52 0.03
N PHE A 44 -11.75 -0.16 0.91
CA PHE A 44 -10.67 0.44 1.71
C PHE A 44 -9.36 0.43 0.93
N THR A 45 -8.73 1.60 0.81
CA THR A 45 -7.46 1.80 0.10
C THR A 45 -6.50 2.68 0.92
N LEU A 46 -5.21 2.47 0.71
CA LEU A 46 -4.12 3.11 1.43
C LEU A 46 -3.25 3.89 0.45
N PHE A 47 -2.99 5.17 0.74
CA PHE A 47 -2.07 5.99 -0.04
C PHE A 47 -0.65 5.78 0.47
N VAL A 48 0.21 5.23 -0.38
CA VAL A 48 1.59 4.84 -0.06
C VAL A 48 2.58 5.73 -0.82
N THR A 49 3.57 6.27 -0.10
CA THR A 49 4.66 7.06 -0.69
C THR A 49 5.94 6.24 -0.76
N PHE A 50 6.73 6.43 -1.81
CA PHE A 50 7.93 5.63 -2.10
C PHE A 50 9.19 6.50 -2.27
N PRO A 51 9.57 7.32 -1.26
CA PRO A 51 10.67 8.26 -1.40
C PRO A 51 12.02 7.57 -1.68
N GLU A 52 12.26 6.41 -1.06
CA GLU A 52 13.52 5.66 -1.23
C GLU A 52 13.64 5.01 -2.61
N ALA A 53 12.51 4.68 -3.25
CA ALA A 53 12.50 4.04 -4.57
C ALA A 53 12.44 5.05 -5.72
N GLY A 54 12.25 6.34 -5.43
CA GLY A 54 12.07 7.37 -6.46
C GLY A 54 10.79 7.17 -7.29
N LEU A 55 9.78 6.50 -6.73
CA LEU A 55 8.53 6.19 -7.42
C LEU A 55 7.43 7.17 -7.04
N ALA A 56 6.47 7.34 -7.96
CA ALA A 56 5.27 8.10 -7.68
C ALA A 56 4.48 7.43 -6.54
N SER A 57 3.83 8.26 -5.73
CA SER A 57 2.97 7.79 -4.64
C SER A 57 1.58 7.44 -5.20
N ASP A 58 0.99 6.35 -4.72
CA ASP A 58 -0.31 5.89 -5.24
C ASP A 58 -1.15 5.17 -4.18
N TRP A 59 -2.39 4.83 -4.55
CA TRP A 59 -3.37 4.11 -3.75
C TRP A 59 -3.29 2.61 -4.00
N PHE A 60 -3.16 1.85 -2.93
CA PHE A 60 -3.08 0.39 -2.93
C PHE A 60 -4.20 -0.19 -2.08
N HIS A 61 -4.68 -1.37 -2.46
CA HIS A 61 -5.48 -2.18 -1.55
C HIS A 61 -4.57 -2.81 -0.48
N PRO A 62 -5.04 -2.95 0.78
CA PRO A 62 -4.22 -3.53 1.83
C PRO A 62 -3.78 -4.97 1.58
N ASP A 63 -4.47 -5.72 0.72
CA ASP A 63 -4.12 -7.09 0.36
C ASP A 63 -2.97 -7.16 -0.68
N GLU A 64 -2.61 -6.03 -1.29
CA GLU A 64 -1.40 -5.87 -2.11
C GLU A 64 -0.16 -5.55 -1.26
N LEU A 65 -0.34 -5.24 0.02
CA LEU A 65 0.70 -4.75 0.91
C LEU A 65 1.01 -5.75 2.03
N GLU A 66 2.28 -5.76 2.44
CA GLU A 66 2.76 -6.45 3.65
C GLU A 66 3.51 -5.47 4.55
N ARG A 67 3.40 -5.66 5.87
CA ARG A 67 4.11 -4.85 6.88
C ARG A 67 5.47 -5.44 7.19
#